data_AF-A0A151M9M5-F1
#
_entry.id   AF-A0A151M9M5-F1
#
_cell.length_a   1.000
_cell.length_b   1.000
_cell.length_c   1.000
_cell.angle_alpha   90.00
_cell.angle_beta   90.00
_cell.angle_gamma   90.00
#
_symmetry.space_group_name_H-M   'P 1'
#
loop_
_entity.id
_entity.type
_entity.pdbx_description
1 polymer ?
#
loop_
_entity_poly.entity_id
_entity_poly.type
_entity_poly.pdbx_seq_one_letter_code
_entity_poly.pdbx_strand_id
1 'polypeptide(L)'
;MSDVVERTLSALPGLLGQHEPGAGPGGPGRASATSRLGGLIRSITALSSKHEEEKLIQQELTNLKATVSAPATTLRLMKECMVRLIYCEMLGYESSFGYIHAIKLAQQGNLLEKRVGLLY
;
A
#
# COMPACT_ATOMS: atom_id res chain seq x y z
N MET A 1 34.25 -30.37 15.51
CA MET A 1 33.49 -29.32 14.77
C MET A 1 32.92 -28.38 15.82
N SER A 2 32.94 -27.06 15.61
CA SER A 2 32.66 -26.08 16.67
C SER A 2 31.17 -26.05 17.04
N ASP A 3 30.85 -26.08 18.33
CA ASP A 3 29.48 -26.01 18.91
C ASP A 3 28.64 -24.84 18.35
N VAL A 4 29.31 -23.78 17.92
CA VAL A 4 28.67 -22.59 17.32
C VAL A 4 28.04 -22.94 15.95
N VAL A 5 28.67 -23.84 15.19
CA VAL A 5 28.18 -24.26 13.88
C VAL A 5 26.96 -25.16 14.04
N GLU A 6 26.95 -26.08 15.01
CA GLU A 6 25.78 -26.94 15.28
C GLU A 6 24.57 -26.14 15.73
N ARG A 7 24.74 -25.16 16.63
CA ARG A 7 23.66 -24.28 17.08
C ARG A 7 23.08 -23.43 15.95
N THR A 8 23.93 -23.02 15.00
CA THR A 8 23.51 -22.22 13.85
C THR A 8 22.73 -23.08 12.84
N LEU A 9 23.19 -24.31 12.59
CA LEU A 9 22.53 -25.24 11.68
C LEU A 9 21.20 -25.76 12.25
N SER A 10 21.09 -25.95 13.56
CA SER A 10 19.85 -26.38 14.22
C SER A 10 18.73 -25.35 14.17
N ALA A 11 19.04 -24.06 13.93
CA ALA A 11 18.04 -23.00 13.83
C ALA A 11 17.46 -22.82 12.41
N LEU A 12 18.08 -23.44 11.39
CA LEU A 12 17.67 -23.31 9.98
C LEU A 12 16.28 -23.90 9.64
N PRO A 13 15.80 -25.00 10.26
CA PRO A 13 14.44 -25.50 9.99
C PRO A 13 13.35 -24.48 10.34
N GLY A 14 13.59 -23.59 11.31
CA GLY A 14 12.68 -22.50 11.67
C GLY A 14 12.67 -21.33 10.68
N LEU A 15 13.67 -21.23 9.79
CA LEU A 15 13.78 -20.13 8.82
C LEU A 15 13.31 -20.52 7.41
N LEU A 16 13.21 -21.82 7.10
CA LEU A 16 12.94 -22.31 5.73
C LEU A 16 11.73 -23.27 5.61
N GLY A 17 11.03 -23.58 6.72
CA GLY A 17 10.03 -24.65 6.75
C GLY A 17 8.74 -24.31 7.49
N GLN A 18 7.95 -23.35 7.00
CA GLN A 18 6.48 -23.40 7.17
C GLN A 18 5.83 -23.76 5.84
N HIS A 19 5.92 -25.05 5.50
CA HIS A 19 5.00 -25.71 4.59
C HIS A 19 4.41 -26.91 5.35
N GLU A 20 3.26 -26.69 5.98
CA GLU A 20 2.39 -27.75 6.49
C GLU A 20 1.50 -28.21 5.32
N PRO A 21 1.59 -29.47 4.86
CA PRO A 21 0.69 -30.00 3.84
C PRO A 21 -0.55 -30.57 4.55
N GLY A 22 -1.53 -29.72 4.86
CA GLY A 22 -2.70 -30.22 5.59
C GLY A 22 -3.72 -29.19 6.05
N ALA A 23 -4.30 -28.41 5.14
CA ALA A 23 -5.54 -27.69 5.44
C ALA A 23 -6.42 -27.64 4.19
N GLY A 24 -7.68 -28.06 4.34
CA GLY A 24 -8.67 -28.23 3.28
C GLY A 24 -9.02 -26.95 2.51
N PRO A 25 -10.06 -26.99 1.65
CA PRO A 25 -10.45 -25.86 0.82
C PRO A 25 -11.07 -24.77 1.70
N GLY A 26 -10.22 -23.93 2.31
CA GLY A 26 -10.67 -22.90 3.26
C GLY A 26 -9.58 -22.16 4.04
N GLY A 27 -8.29 -22.33 3.75
CA GLY A 27 -7.23 -21.52 4.37
C GLY A 27 -7.29 -20.06 3.90
N PRO A 28 -6.91 -19.06 4.74
CA PRO A 28 -6.91 -17.64 4.37
C PRO A 28 -5.68 -17.31 3.51
N GLY A 29 -5.50 -18.06 2.42
CA GLY A 29 -4.64 -17.74 1.30
C GLY A 29 -5.49 -17.14 0.20
N ARG A 30 -5.76 -15.83 0.28
CA ARG A 30 -6.10 -15.04 -0.91
C ARG A 30 -5.87 -13.59 -0.58
N ALA A 31 -4.95 -12.97 -1.32
CA ALA A 31 -4.82 -11.53 -1.41
C ALA A 31 -6.22 -10.91 -1.35
N SER A 32 -6.44 -10.06 -0.34
CA SER A 32 -7.73 -9.40 -0.13
C SER A 32 -8.18 -8.83 -1.46
N ALA A 33 -9.25 -9.41 -2.01
CA ALA A 33 -9.99 -8.80 -3.09
C ALA A 33 -10.57 -7.51 -2.50
N THR A 34 -10.05 -6.31 -2.69
CA THR A 34 -9.07 -5.75 -3.63
C THR A 34 -8.51 -4.51 -2.92
N SER A 35 -7.18 -4.32 -2.81
CA SER A 35 -6.66 -3.06 -2.25
C SER A 35 -7.24 -1.89 -3.06
N ARG A 36 -7.59 -0.77 -2.41
CA ARG A 36 -8.18 0.39 -3.12
C ARG A 36 -7.31 0.82 -4.31
N LEU A 37 -6.00 0.72 -4.17
CA LEU A 37 -5.04 0.89 -5.24
C LEU A 37 -5.23 -0.14 -6.37
N GLY A 38 -5.32 -1.44 -6.07
CA GLY A 38 -5.57 -2.47 -7.07
C GLY A 38 -6.94 -2.35 -7.76
N GLY A 39 -7.93 -1.77 -7.08
CA GLY A 39 -9.18 -1.31 -7.68
C GLY A 39 -8.94 -0.21 -8.72
N LEU A 40 -8.29 0.88 -8.30
CA LEU A 40 -7.95 2.02 -9.15
C LEU A 40 -7.13 1.61 -10.39
N ILE A 41 -6.06 0.83 -10.20
CA ILE A 41 -5.21 0.33 -11.30
C ILE A 41 -6.06 -0.43 -12.32
N ARG A 42 -6.88 -1.39 -11.87
CA ARG A 42 -7.71 -2.20 -12.78
C ARG A 42 -8.72 -1.34 -13.52
N SER A 43 -9.35 -0.40 -12.85
CA SER A 43 -10.28 0.55 -13.48
C SER A 43 -9.59 1.38 -14.56
N ILE A 44 -8.39 1.88 -14.32
CA ILE A 44 -7.61 2.65 -15.32
C ILE A 44 -7.18 1.78 -16.49
N THR A 45 -6.63 0.59 -16.22
CA THR A 45 -6.15 -0.33 -17.28
C THR A 45 -7.27 -0.85 -18.20
N ALA A 46 -8.54 -0.73 -17.78
CA ALA A 46 -9.69 -1.13 -18.56
C ALA A 46 -10.20 0.00 -19.50
N LEU A 47 -9.68 1.22 -19.38
CA LEU A 47 -10.10 2.35 -20.20
C LEU A 47 -9.45 2.30 -21.58
N SER A 48 -10.17 2.81 -22.58
CA SER A 48 -9.70 2.80 -23.97
C SER A 48 -9.27 4.19 -24.47
N SER A 49 -9.47 5.24 -23.66
CA SER A 49 -9.16 6.62 -24.03
C SER A 49 -8.50 7.42 -22.91
N LYS A 50 -7.61 8.35 -23.29
CA LYS A 50 -6.95 9.27 -22.35
C LYS A 50 -7.95 10.20 -21.65
N HIS A 51 -9.00 10.61 -22.35
CA HIS A 51 -10.05 11.45 -21.77
C HIS A 51 -10.81 10.75 -20.64
N GLU A 52 -11.13 9.46 -20.79
CA GLU A 52 -11.76 8.68 -19.71
C GLU A 52 -10.81 8.51 -18.53
N GLU A 53 -9.50 8.30 -18.78
CA GLU A 53 -8.49 8.21 -17.73
C GLU A 53 -8.42 9.50 -16.93
N GLU A 54 -8.32 10.65 -17.60
CA GLU A 54 -8.31 11.97 -16.96
C GLU A 54 -9.56 12.19 -16.10
N LYS A 55 -10.74 11.85 -16.62
CA LYS A 55 -12.00 11.96 -15.88
C LYS A 55 -12.01 11.09 -14.62
N LEU A 56 -11.55 9.84 -14.73
CA LEU A 56 -11.49 8.91 -13.60
C LEU A 56 -10.48 9.38 -12.55
N ILE A 57 -9.27 9.77 -12.97
CA ILE A 57 -8.22 10.26 -12.06
C ILE A 57 -8.67 11.54 -11.36
N GLN A 58 -9.30 12.48 -12.06
CA GLN A 58 -9.78 13.72 -11.46
C GLN A 58 -10.84 13.46 -10.38
N GLN A 59 -11.71 12.49 -10.59
CA GLN A 59 -12.68 12.04 -9.59
C GLN A 59 -11.97 11.43 -8.38
N GLU A 60 -10.98 10.57 -8.60
CA GLU A 60 -10.20 9.94 -7.53
C GLU A 60 -9.42 10.98 -6.71
N LEU A 61 -8.77 11.96 -7.36
CA LEU A 61 -8.07 13.05 -6.70
C LEU A 61 -9.02 13.91 -5.85
N THR A 62 -10.23 14.18 -6.34
CA THR A 62 -11.26 14.91 -5.59
C THR A 62 -11.66 14.16 -4.31
N ASN A 63 -11.89 12.84 -4.42
CA ASN A 63 -12.22 11.98 -3.28
C ASN A 63 -11.07 11.89 -2.27
N LEU A 64 -9.84 11.75 -2.76
CA LEU A 64 -8.62 11.72 -1.97
C LEU A 64 -8.46 13.02 -1.18
N LYS A 65 -8.60 14.18 -1.84
CA LYS A 65 -8.50 15.50 -1.22
C LYS A 65 -9.51 15.68 -0.09
N ALA A 66 -10.78 15.30 -0.32
CA ALA A 66 -11.81 15.34 0.71
C ALA A 66 -11.45 14.44 1.90
N THR A 67 -10.95 13.24 1.63
CA THR A 67 -10.56 12.27 2.67
C THR A 67 -9.39 12.77 3.51
N VAL A 68 -8.29 13.24 2.89
CA VAL A 68 -7.10 13.66 3.65
C VAL A 68 -7.32 14.96 4.43
N SER A 69 -8.24 15.81 3.97
CA SER A 69 -8.62 17.05 4.65
C SER A 69 -9.55 16.82 5.85
N ALA A 70 -10.20 15.66 5.93
CA ALA A 70 -11.13 15.37 7.02
C ALA A 70 -10.38 15.15 8.35
N PRO A 71 -10.80 15.80 9.46
CA PRO A 71 -10.10 15.70 10.74
C PRO A 71 -10.16 14.30 11.37
N ALA A 72 -11.17 13.50 11.01
CA ALA A 72 -11.35 12.13 11.50
C ALA A 72 -10.50 11.08 10.75
N THR A 73 -9.68 11.49 9.77
CA THR A 73 -8.89 10.56 8.96
C THR A 73 -7.77 9.92 9.76
N THR A 74 -7.84 8.60 9.92
CA THR A 74 -6.83 7.80 10.63
C THR A 74 -5.52 7.75 9.85
N LEU A 75 -4.38 7.55 10.54
CA LEU A 75 -3.07 7.40 9.89
C LEU A 75 -3.03 6.22 8.90
N ARG A 76 -3.71 5.12 9.23
CA ARG A 76 -3.88 3.98 8.32
C ARG A 76 -4.58 4.38 7.01
N LEU A 77 -5.68 5.13 7.11
CA LEU A 77 -6.41 5.62 5.94
C LEU A 77 -5.57 6.65 5.16
N MET A 78 -4.90 7.55 5.86
CA MET A 78 -3.98 8.54 5.27
C MET A 78 -2.90 7.86 4.44
N LYS A 79 -2.27 6.80 4.97
CA LYS A 79 -1.29 5.99 4.23
C LYS A 79 -1.87 5.41 2.94
N GLU A 80 -3.08 4.87 2.99
CA GLU A 80 -3.75 4.33 1.79
C GLU A 80 -4.15 5.41 0.78
N CYS A 81 -4.38 6.65 1.23
CA CYS A 81 -4.52 7.80 0.34
C CYS A 81 -3.18 8.16 -0.32
N MET A 82 -2.10 8.27 0.46
CA MET A 82 -0.77 8.62 -0.07
C MET A 82 -0.29 7.64 -1.14
N VAL A 83 -0.45 6.33 -0.92
CA VAL A 83 -0.06 5.32 -1.93
C VAL A 83 -0.80 5.52 -3.26
N ARG A 84 -2.07 5.94 -3.22
CA ARG A 84 -2.84 6.26 -4.44
C ARG A 84 -2.41 7.58 -5.06
N LEU A 85 -2.06 8.59 -4.26
CA LEU A 85 -1.52 9.86 -4.75
C LEU A 85 -0.17 9.67 -5.45
N ILE A 86 0.75 8.86 -4.88
CA ILE A 86 2.01 8.45 -5.56
C ILE A 86 1.69 7.89 -6.94
N TYR A 87 0.71 6.98 -7.04
CA TYR A 87 0.35 6.37 -8.30
C TYR A 87 -0.21 7.39 -9.31
N CYS A 88 -1.05 8.33 -8.88
CA CYS A 88 -1.52 9.43 -9.73
C CYS A 88 -0.37 10.30 -10.24
N GLU A 89 0.61 10.65 -9.40
CA GLU A 89 1.79 11.43 -9.82
C GLU A 89 2.69 10.66 -10.79
N MET A 90 2.85 9.34 -10.61
CA MET A 90 3.57 8.49 -11.56
C MET A 90 2.90 8.46 -12.94
N LEU A 91 1.58 8.64 -13.01
CA LEU A 91 0.83 8.80 -14.27
C LEU A 91 0.90 10.24 -14.83
N GLY A 92 1.52 11.18 -14.10
CA GLY A 92 1.71 12.58 -14.50
C GLY A 92 0.64 13.55 -14.01
N TYR A 93 -0.22 13.14 -13.07
CA TYR A 93 -1.27 14.01 -12.52
C TYR A 93 -0.81 14.72 -11.24
N GLU A 94 -1.02 16.04 -11.18
CA GLU A 94 -0.62 16.84 -10.02
C GLU A 94 -1.44 16.47 -8.77
N SER A 95 -0.76 16.25 -7.64
CA SER A 95 -1.42 15.91 -6.38
C SER A 95 -0.90 16.67 -5.17
N SER A 96 -0.29 17.84 -5.38
CA SER A 96 0.43 18.67 -4.40
C SER A 96 -0.26 18.93 -3.06
N PHE A 97 -1.59 18.85 -3.00
CA PHE A 97 -2.36 18.91 -1.75
C PHE A 97 -1.99 17.81 -0.73
N GLY A 98 -1.39 16.69 -1.16
CA GLY A 98 -0.98 15.60 -0.29
C GLY A 98 0.27 15.88 0.55
N TYR A 99 1.14 16.83 0.14
CA TYR A 99 2.50 16.94 0.69
C TYR A 99 2.54 17.17 2.21
N ILE A 100 1.66 18.04 2.73
CA ILE A 100 1.58 18.29 4.17
C ILE A 100 1.14 17.04 4.96
N HIS A 101 0.30 16.19 4.34
CA HIS A 101 -0.18 14.96 4.96
C HIS A 101 0.89 13.87 4.97
N ALA A 102 1.77 13.84 3.97
CA ALA A 102 2.93 12.95 3.94
C ALA A 102 3.96 13.32 5.01
N ILE A 103 4.24 14.61 5.21
CA ILE A 103 5.07 15.10 6.33
C ILE A 103 4.48 14.66 7.67
N LYS A 104 3.16 14.79 7.85
CA LYS A 104 2.46 14.32 9.06
C LYS A 104 2.67 12.82 9.29
N LEU A 105 2.56 12.00 8.23
CA LEU A 105 2.84 10.56 8.31
C LEU A 105 4.29 10.26 8.65
N ALA A 106 5.26 10.96 8.05
CA ALA A 106 6.68 10.80 8.31
C ALA A 106 7.06 11.13 9.76
N GLN A 107 6.34 12.06 10.39
CA GLN A 107 6.57 12.45 11.78
C GLN A 107 5.86 11.54 12.78
N GLN A 108 4.55 11.30 12.58
CA GLN A 108 3.66 10.72 13.59
C GLN A 108 3.32 9.23 13.36
N GLY A 109 3.63 8.69 12.18
CA GLY A 109 3.26 7.33 11.79
C GLY A 109 4.10 6.23 12.42
N ASN A 110 3.62 4.99 12.34
CA ASN A 110 4.45 3.79 12.53
C ASN A 110 5.46 3.63 11.37
N LEU A 111 6.33 2.61 11.45
CA LEU A 111 7.40 2.40 10.46
C LEU A 111 6.89 2.36 9.00
N LEU A 112 5.75 1.73 8.73
CA LEU A 112 5.19 1.63 7.38
C LEU A 112 4.58 2.95 6.91
N GLU A 113 3.88 3.65 7.80
CA GLU A 113 3.32 4.98 7.54
C GLU A 113 4.42 6.00 7.25
N LYS A 114 5.50 5.99 8.05
CA LYS A 114 6.67 6.86 7.84
C LYS A 114 7.33 6.60 6.50
N ARG A 115 7.50 5.33 6.13
CA ARG A 115 8.06 4.96 4.82
C ARG A 115 7.22 5.53 3.67
N VAL A 116 5.89 5.40 3.75
CA VAL A 116 5.01 5.95 2.71
C VAL A 116 5.07 7.48 2.69
N GLY A 117 5.08 8.13 3.86
CA GLY A 117 5.19 9.59 3.95
C GLY A 117 6.54 10.16 3.50
N LEU A 118 7.59 9.34 3.43
CA LEU A 118 8.90 9.73 2.86
C LEU A 118 9.01 9.42 1.36
N LEU A 119 8.23 8.46 0.85
CA LEU A 119 8.21 8.09 -0.57
C LEU A 119 7.37 9.04 -1.43
N TYR A 120 6.38 9.68 -0.82
CA TYR A 120 5.55 10.72 -1.43
C TYR A 120 6.14 12.09 -1.12
#